data_AF-A0A9X3USV7-F1
#
_entry.id   AF-A0A9X3USV7-F1
#
_cell.length_a   1.000
_cell.length_b   1.000
_cell.length_c   1.000
_cell.angle_alpha   90.00
_cell.angle_beta   90.00
_cell.angle_gamma   90.00
#
_symmetry.space_group_name_H-M   'P 1'
#
loop_
_entity.id
_entity.type
_entity.pdbx_description
1 polymer ?
#
loop_
_entity_poly.entity_id
_entity_poly.type
_entity_poly.pdbx_seq_one_letter_code
_entity_poly.pdbx_strand_id
1 'polypeptide(L)'
;MSLSNSSDDLAQVLGITTPAPNDISLYFFHQIIDFIIAAWCLISIHHISQSNPSLNASFSLALQRFFGALIINILLITPIIIGLSEIFFSLTVKKSQPSMFSLLSVGFGFYLCIRFCLTSTHYLITREGLIQSFQTTWKAGIKRVIPLFSYSMIVYFLLPVVIRQFAAIASNLIVEIAVALLIAFLTVFSLVFTYRFYTIFMQKA
;
A
#
# COMPACT_ATOMS: atom_id res chain seq x y z
N MET A 1 -0.10 -40.90 -5.45
CA MET A 1 -1.27 -40.08 -5.78
C MET A 1 -1.69 -39.35 -4.49
N SER A 2 -1.08 -38.20 -4.13
CA SER A 2 -1.54 -37.32 -3.02
C SER A 2 -0.56 -36.15 -2.71
N LEU A 3 -0.24 -35.29 -3.70
CA LEU A 3 0.52 -34.05 -3.43
C LEU A 3 -0.09 -32.79 -4.05
N SER A 4 -1.25 -32.91 -4.73
CA SER A 4 -1.99 -31.76 -5.30
C SER A 4 -2.80 -31.02 -4.24
N ASN A 5 -3.39 -31.74 -3.28
CA ASN A 5 -4.40 -31.16 -2.39
C ASN A 5 -3.87 -30.05 -1.47
N SER A 6 -2.59 -30.08 -1.06
CA SER A 6 -2.11 -29.12 -0.06
C SER A 6 -1.87 -27.71 -0.62
N SER A 7 -1.51 -27.58 -1.90
CA SER A 7 -1.38 -26.26 -2.55
C SER A 7 -2.73 -25.66 -2.86
N ASP A 8 -3.70 -26.50 -3.23
CA ASP A 8 -5.07 -26.10 -3.53
C ASP A 8 -5.81 -25.70 -2.24
N ASP A 9 -5.61 -26.44 -1.13
CA ASP A 9 -6.13 -26.08 0.19
C ASP A 9 -5.52 -24.76 0.70
N LEU A 10 -4.21 -24.54 0.52
CA LEU A 10 -3.57 -23.29 0.91
C LEU A 10 -4.07 -22.11 0.05
N ALA A 11 -4.22 -22.30 -1.26
CA ALA A 11 -4.77 -21.29 -2.17
C ALA A 11 -6.23 -20.98 -1.85
N GLN A 12 -7.03 -22.00 -1.49
CA GLN A 12 -8.42 -21.85 -1.09
C GLN A 12 -8.55 -21.17 0.28
N VAL A 13 -7.71 -21.51 1.26
CA VAL A 13 -7.66 -20.86 2.58
C VAL A 13 -7.13 -19.41 2.48
N LEU A 14 -6.23 -19.14 1.53
CA LEU A 14 -5.73 -17.80 1.21
C LEU A 14 -6.64 -17.02 0.27
N GLY A 15 -7.73 -17.62 -0.25
CA GLY A 15 -8.69 -16.97 -1.14
C GLY A 15 -8.14 -16.60 -2.52
N ILE A 16 -7.13 -17.31 -3.02
CA ILE A 16 -6.55 -17.10 -4.36
C ILE A 16 -7.40 -17.88 -5.37
N THR A 17 -8.55 -17.31 -5.76
CA THR A 17 -9.26 -17.77 -6.96
C THR A 17 -8.50 -17.26 -8.19
N THR A 18 -8.10 -18.15 -9.11
CA THR A 18 -7.56 -17.74 -10.42
C THR A 18 -8.61 -16.88 -11.14
N PRO A 19 -8.38 -15.56 -11.28
CA PRO A 19 -9.38 -14.67 -11.87
C PRO A 19 -9.51 -14.97 -13.36
N ALA A 20 -10.70 -14.83 -13.93
CA ALA A 20 -10.84 -14.85 -15.38
C ALA A 20 -10.01 -13.68 -15.98
N PRO A 21 -9.55 -13.76 -17.24
CA PRO A 21 -8.75 -12.70 -17.86
C PRO A 21 -9.42 -11.30 -17.79
N ASN A 22 -10.75 -11.27 -17.82
CA ASN A 22 -11.55 -10.05 -17.68
C ASN A 22 -11.52 -9.46 -16.27
N ASP A 23 -11.30 -10.28 -15.25
CA ASP A 23 -11.24 -9.83 -13.86
C ASP A 23 -9.91 -9.13 -13.60
N ILE A 24 -8.81 -9.61 -14.20
CA ILE A 24 -7.46 -9.03 -14.02
C ILE A 24 -7.43 -7.57 -14.51
N SER A 25 -8.01 -7.31 -15.69
CA SER A 25 -8.07 -5.94 -16.22
C SER A 25 -8.93 -5.06 -15.30
N LEU A 26 -10.07 -5.55 -14.83
CA LEU A 26 -10.96 -4.83 -13.92
C LEU A 26 -10.27 -4.50 -12.59
N TYR A 27 -9.55 -5.45 -11.99
CA TYR A 27 -8.76 -5.20 -10.77
C TYR A 27 -7.69 -4.14 -10.98
N PHE A 28 -7.02 -4.17 -12.14
CA PHE A 28 -6.01 -3.16 -12.47
C PHE A 28 -6.63 -1.77 -12.59
N PHE A 29 -7.77 -1.64 -13.27
CA PHE A 29 -8.51 -0.38 -13.35
C PHE A 29 -8.97 0.11 -11.98
N HIS A 30 -9.51 -0.79 -11.16
CA HIS A 30 -9.94 -0.47 -9.80
C HIS A 30 -8.78 0.08 -8.96
N GLN A 31 -7.62 -0.57 -9.02
CA GLN A 31 -6.41 -0.16 -8.30
C GLN A 31 -5.93 1.25 -8.71
N ILE A 32 -6.03 1.59 -10.00
CA ILE A 32 -5.67 2.93 -10.49
C ILE A 32 -6.63 3.97 -9.93
N ILE A 33 -7.93 3.70 -9.98
CA ILE A 33 -8.97 4.61 -9.49
C ILE A 33 -8.79 4.85 -7.99
N ASP A 34 -8.61 3.79 -7.21
CA ASP A 34 -8.39 3.89 -5.77
C ASP A 34 -7.15 4.71 -5.43
N PHE A 35 -6.07 4.55 -6.20
CA PHE A 35 -4.86 5.32 -5.99
C PHE A 35 -5.06 6.81 -6.27
N ILE A 36 -5.80 7.17 -7.34
CA ILE A 36 -6.13 8.57 -7.65
C ILE A 36 -7.02 9.16 -6.54
N ILE A 37 -8.03 8.42 -6.11
CA ILE A 37 -8.96 8.86 -5.04
C ILE A 37 -8.19 9.06 -3.73
N ALA A 38 -7.30 8.12 -3.37
CA ALA A 38 -6.47 8.22 -2.18
C ALA A 38 -5.55 9.44 -2.23
N ALA A 39 -4.88 9.69 -3.37
CA ALA A 39 -4.04 10.86 -3.57
C ALA A 39 -4.83 12.17 -3.46
N TRP A 40 -5.99 12.24 -4.11
CA TRP A 40 -6.88 13.39 -4.06
C TRP A 40 -7.38 13.66 -2.64
N CYS A 41 -7.82 12.62 -1.93
CA CYS A 41 -8.28 12.73 -0.54
C CYS A 41 -7.16 13.23 0.38
N LEU A 42 -5.94 12.69 0.23
CA LEU A 42 -4.77 13.11 1.01
C LEU A 42 -4.42 14.59 0.81
N ILE A 43 -4.42 15.06 -0.44
CA ILE A 43 -4.16 16.47 -0.77
C ILE A 43 -5.32 17.37 -0.28
N SER A 44 -6.55 16.88 -0.36
CA SER A 44 -7.72 17.60 0.16
C SER A 44 -7.64 17.77 1.68
N ILE A 45 -7.25 16.72 2.42
CA ILE A 45 -6.98 16.79 3.87
C ILE A 45 -5.88 17.83 4.16
N HIS A 46 -4.82 17.85 3.35
CA HIS A 46 -3.76 18.84 3.48
C HIS A 46 -4.25 20.27 3.30
N HIS A 47 -5.03 20.54 2.24
CA HIS A 47 -5.60 21.86 1.96
C HIS A 47 -6.59 22.31 3.04
N ILE A 48 -7.44 21.42 3.54
CA ILE A 48 -8.35 21.69 4.66
C ILE A 48 -7.54 22.06 5.91
N SER A 49 -6.46 21.32 6.19
CA SER A 49 -5.59 21.64 7.33
C SER A 49 -4.85 22.98 7.18
N GLN A 50 -4.68 23.49 5.96
CA GLN A 50 -4.08 24.82 5.70
C GLN A 50 -5.13 25.94 5.57
N SER A 51 -6.40 25.67 5.87
CA SER A 51 -7.51 26.63 5.72
C SER A 51 -7.69 27.16 4.28
N ASN A 52 -7.28 26.38 3.27
CA ASN A 52 -7.43 26.75 1.86
C ASN A 52 -8.18 25.64 1.08
N PRO A 53 -9.47 25.41 1.39
CA PRO A 53 -10.24 24.30 0.83
C PRO A 53 -10.58 24.56 -0.64
N SER A 54 -9.83 23.95 -1.55
CA SER A 54 -10.05 24.07 -2.99
C SER A 54 -10.03 22.69 -3.63
N LEU A 55 -11.19 22.01 -3.64
CA LEU A 55 -11.31 20.62 -4.12
C LEU A 55 -10.81 20.44 -5.56
N ASN A 56 -11.13 21.38 -6.44
CA ASN A 56 -10.68 21.36 -7.84
C ASN A 56 -9.15 21.46 -7.97
N ALA A 57 -8.53 22.33 -7.18
CA ALA A 57 -7.07 22.48 -7.21
C ALA A 57 -6.38 21.25 -6.60
N SER A 58 -6.96 20.67 -5.54
CA SER A 58 -6.47 19.41 -4.94
C SER A 58 -6.56 18.25 -5.92
N PHE A 59 -7.63 18.18 -6.72
CA PHE A 59 -7.80 17.16 -7.76
C PHE A 59 -6.78 17.32 -8.89
N SER A 60 -6.64 18.54 -9.42
CA SER A 60 -5.65 18.83 -10.47
C SER A 60 -4.22 18.51 -10.02
N LEU A 61 -3.88 18.81 -8.77
CA LEU A 61 -2.56 18.51 -8.21
C LEU A 61 -2.37 17.01 -7.99
N ALA A 62 -3.40 16.28 -7.56
CA ALA A 62 -3.36 14.82 -7.47
C ALA A 62 -3.09 14.17 -8.84
N LEU A 63 -3.77 14.64 -9.88
CA LEU A 63 -3.61 14.12 -11.24
C LEU A 63 -2.21 14.43 -11.81
N GLN A 64 -1.72 15.65 -11.60
CA GLN A 64 -0.37 16.04 -12.06
C GLN A 64 0.73 15.19 -11.40
N ARG A 65 0.53 14.79 -10.13
CA ARG A 65 1.54 14.09 -9.33
C ARG A 65 1.32 12.58 -9.27
N PHE A 66 0.26 12.09 -9.88
CA PHE A 66 -0.08 10.67 -9.96
C PHE A 66 1.10 9.83 -10.45
N PHE A 67 1.70 10.18 -11.60
CA PHE A 67 2.80 9.41 -12.18
C PHE A 67 4.03 9.37 -11.27
N GLY A 68 4.36 10.48 -10.61
CA GLY A 68 5.50 10.52 -9.69
C GLY A 68 5.27 9.65 -8.46
N ALA A 69 4.07 9.71 -7.87
CA ALA A 69 3.70 8.87 -6.74
C ALA A 69 3.63 7.39 -7.13
N LEU A 70 3.20 7.08 -8.36
CA LEU A 70 3.14 5.72 -8.91
C LEU A 70 4.55 5.15 -9.11
N ILE A 71 5.48 5.92 -9.69
CA ILE A 71 6.89 5.51 -9.85
C ILE A 71 7.53 5.19 -8.50
N ILE A 72 7.29 6.02 -7.47
CA ILE A 72 7.77 5.76 -6.10
C ILE A 72 7.27 4.41 -5.61
N ASN A 73 5.96 4.14 -5.72
CA ASN A 73 5.37 2.89 -5.24
C ASN A 73 5.88 1.67 -6.03
N ILE A 74 6.00 1.76 -7.36
CA ILE A 74 6.58 0.68 -8.18
C ILE A 74 8.02 0.39 -7.75
N LEU A 75 8.84 1.43 -7.56
CA LEU A 75 10.24 1.26 -7.18
C LEU A 75 10.38 0.55 -5.82
N LEU A 76 9.51 0.86 -4.87
CA LEU A 76 9.53 0.24 -3.54
C LEU A 76 9.06 -1.22 -3.55
N ILE A 77 8.08 -1.56 -4.39
CA ILE A 77 7.51 -2.91 -4.44
C ILE A 77 8.34 -3.86 -5.34
N THR A 78 9.09 -3.32 -6.31
CA THR A 78 9.98 -4.08 -7.21
C THR A 78 10.81 -5.19 -6.51
N PRO A 79 11.62 -4.90 -5.47
CA PRO A 79 12.43 -5.93 -4.80
C PRO A 79 11.60 -7.04 -4.15
N ILE A 80 10.39 -6.71 -3.68
CA ILE A 80 9.46 -7.68 -3.10
C ILE A 80 8.90 -8.59 -4.19
N ILE A 81 8.49 -8.03 -5.33
CA ILE A 81 7.97 -8.82 -6.47
C ILE A 81 9.05 -9.76 -6.99
N ILE A 82 10.29 -9.29 -7.17
CA ILE A 82 11.40 -10.11 -7.64
C ILE A 82 11.63 -11.29 -6.69
N GLY A 83 11.72 -11.01 -5.38
CA GLY A 83 11.91 -12.05 -4.37
C GLY A 83 10.76 -13.05 -4.34
N LEU A 84 9.51 -12.58 -4.23
CA LEU A 84 8.33 -13.46 -4.21
C LEU A 84 8.19 -14.29 -5.48
N SER A 85 8.49 -13.73 -6.65
CA SER A 85 8.42 -14.46 -7.93
C SER A 85 9.39 -15.64 -7.94
N GLU A 86 10.61 -15.46 -7.42
CA GLU A 86 11.60 -16.52 -7.32
C GLU A 86 11.21 -17.59 -6.28
N ILE A 87 10.70 -17.20 -5.11
CA ILE A 87 10.14 -18.14 -4.12
C ILE A 87 9.02 -18.96 -4.76
N PHE A 88 8.07 -18.30 -5.41
CA PHE A 88 6.93 -18.96 -6.03
C PHE A 88 7.39 -19.95 -7.11
N PHE A 89 8.31 -19.55 -7.97
CA PHE A 89 8.86 -20.42 -9.02
C PHE A 89 9.64 -21.61 -8.44
N SER A 90 10.42 -21.39 -7.39
CA SER A 90 11.22 -22.44 -6.75
C SER A 90 10.34 -23.47 -6.03
N LEU A 91 9.31 -23.02 -5.32
CA LEU A 91 8.40 -23.89 -4.58
C LEU A 91 7.42 -24.63 -5.51
N THR A 92 6.85 -23.93 -6.49
CA THR A 92 5.76 -24.46 -7.32
C THR A 92 6.28 -25.22 -8.54
N VAL A 93 7.27 -24.68 -9.24
CA VAL A 93 7.74 -25.24 -10.51
C VAL A 93 8.91 -26.21 -10.28
N LYS A 94 9.92 -25.78 -9.51
CA LYS A 94 11.13 -26.59 -9.29
C LYS A 94 11.03 -27.57 -8.12
N LYS A 95 10.07 -27.38 -7.21
CA LYS A 95 9.94 -28.12 -5.93
C LYS A 95 11.27 -28.20 -5.17
N SER A 96 12.04 -27.11 -5.25
CA SER A 96 13.37 -26.99 -4.66
C SER A 96 13.38 -25.93 -3.57
N GLN A 97 14.38 -25.98 -2.69
CA GLN A 97 14.52 -24.98 -1.64
C GLN A 97 14.70 -23.58 -2.26
N PRO A 98 13.97 -22.55 -1.79
CA PRO A 98 14.09 -21.19 -2.30
C PRO A 98 15.50 -20.65 -2.04
N SER A 99 15.99 -19.82 -2.96
CA SER A 99 17.35 -19.29 -2.88
C SER A 99 17.51 -18.31 -1.72
N MET A 100 18.72 -18.24 -1.16
CA MET A 100 19.08 -17.22 -0.16
C MET A 100 18.97 -15.81 -0.74
N PHE A 101 19.17 -15.66 -2.05
CA PHE A 101 19.03 -14.39 -2.77
C PHE A 101 17.59 -13.88 -2.73
N SER A 102 16.61 -14.75 -2.95
CA SER A 102 15.20 -14.38 -2.86
C SER A 102 14.82 -13.86 -1.47
N LEU A 103 15.29 -14.54 -0.42
CA LEU A 103 15.02 -14.12 0.97
C LEU A 103 15.65 -12.75 1.27
N LEU A 104 16.88 -12.51 0.80
CA LEU A 104 17.53 -11.21 0.90
C LEU A 104 16.79 -10.12 0.11
N SER A 105 16.30 -10.42 -1.09
CA SER A 105 15.52 -9.47 -1.91
C SER A 105 14.21 -9.07 -1.22
N VAL A 106 13.48 -10.03 -0.67
CA VAL A 106 12.25 -9.76 0.09
C VAL A 106 12.56 -8.94 1.33
N GLY A 107 13.57 -9.33 2.12
CA GLY A 107 13.98 -8.60 3.33
C GLY A 107 14.41 -7.16 3.03
N PHE A 108 15.19 -6.97 1.97
CA PHE A 108 15.59 -5.65 1.49
C PHE A 108 14.38 -4.82 1.01
N GLY A 109 13.43 -5.44 0.32
CA GLY A 109 12.19 -4.80 -0.09
C GLY A 109 11.36 -4.32 1.09
N PHE A 110 11.15 -5.17 2.11
CA PHE A 110 10.47 -4.75 3.35
C PHE A 110 11.20 -3.59 4.03
N TYR A 111 12.52 -3.65 4.13
CA TYR A 111 13.33 -2.57 4.69
C TYR A 111 13.10 -1.25 3.94
N LEU A 112 13.10 -1.27 2.61
CA LEU A 112 12.82 -0.09 1.78
C LEU A 112 11.38 0.41 1.96
N CYS A 113 10.38 -0.47 1.95
CA CYS A 113 8.99 -0.09 2.18
C CYS A 113 8.79 0.59 3.53
N ILE A 114 9.38 0.05 4.60
CA ILE A 114 9.31 0.66 5.94
C ILE A 114 10.01 2.03 5.93
N ARG A 115 11.19 2.13 5.34
CA ARG A 115 11.99 3.37 5.30
C ARG A 115 11.35 4.49 4.47
N PHE A 116 10.74 4.13 3.35
CA PHE A 116 10.22 5.07 2.36
C PHE A 116 8.69 5.11 2.31
N CYS A 117 7.99 4.55 3.31
CA CYS A 117 6.53 4.57 3.39
C CYS A 117 5.95 5.99 3.32
N LEU A 118 6.67 6.99 3.85
CA LEU A 118 6.25 8.39 3.82
C LEU A 118 6.67 9.14 2.56
N THR A 119 7.51 8.56 1.69
CA THR A 119 8.04 9.27 0.52
C THR A 119 6.94 9.58 -0.49
N SER A 120 6.00 8.66 -0.68
CA SER A 120 4.83 8.90 -1.55
C SER A 120 3.96 10.03 -1.00
N THR A 121 3.69 10.03 0.31
CA THR A 121 2.93 11.08 1.01
C THR A 121 3.65 12.44 0.96
N HIS A 122 4.94 12.47 1.25
CA HIS A 122 5.77 13.68 1.18
C HIS A 122 5.81 14.25 -0.24
N TYR A 123 5.98 13.38 -1.24
CA TYR A 123 5.93 13.78 -2.62
C TYR A 123 4.55 14.33 -2.98
N LEU A 124 3.42 13.75 -2.54
CA LEU A 124 2.10 14.31 -2.88
C LEU A 124 1.88 15.71 -2.27
N ILE A 125 2.33 15.92 -1.04
CA ILE A 125 2.06 17.12 -0.25
C ILE A 125 3.04 18.27 -0.57
N THR A 126 4.34 17.98 -0.68
CA THR A 126 5.38 19.00 -0.84
C THR A 126 5.70 19.19 -2.32
N ARG A 127 5.79 20.41 -2.86
CA ARG A 127 6.12 20.67 -4.29
C ARG A 127 7.58 20.33 -4.70
N GLU A 128 8.23 19.45 -3.96
CA GLU A 128 9.60 19.00 -4.21
C GLU A 128 9.67 17.95 -5.33
N GLY A 129 10.84 17.85 -5.96
CA GLY A 129 11.12 16.80 -6.95
C GLY A 129 11.14 15.40 -6.33
N LEU A 130 11.05 14.37 -7.17
CA LEU A 130 11.06 12.97 -6.74
C LEU A 130 12.31 12.63 -5.91
N ILE A 131 13.49 12.99 -6.42
CA ILE A 131 14.78 12.71 -5.77
C ILE A 131 14.90 13.46 -4.44
N GLN A 132 14.44 14.71 -4.39
CA GLN A 132 14.41 15.50 -3.15
C GLN A 132 13.52 14.84 -2.11
N SER A 133 12.33 14.36 -2.50
CA SER A 133 11.42 13.65 -1.61
C SER A 133 12.06 12.40 -0.99
N PHE A 134 12.82 11.63 -1.78
CA PHE A 134 13.60 10.50 -1.28
C PHE A 134 14.69 10.93 -0.30
N GLN A 135 15.46 11.96 -0.63
CA GLN A 135 16.55 12.45 0.23
C GLN A 135 16.02 12.99 1.57
N THR A 136 14.95 13.79 1.53
CA THR A 136 14.33 14.39 2.72
C THR A 136 13.76 13.29 3.63
N THR A 137 13.01 12.35 3.06
CA THR A 137 12.45 11.22 3.84
C THR A 137 13.56 10.32 4.39
N TRP A 138 14.61 10.07 3.61
CA TRP A 138 15.74 9.28 4.05
C TRP A 138 16.44 9.89 5.27
N LYS A 139 16.76 11.20 5.20
CA LYS A 139 17.39 11.93 6.30
C LYS A 139 16.51 11.94 7.56
N ALA A 140 15.22 12.21 7.40
CA ALA A 140 14.27 12.20 8.51
C ALA A 140 14.11 10.80 9.15
N GLY A 141 14.19 9.74 8.33
CA GLY A 141 14.05 8.34 8.77
C GLY A 141 15.26 7.75 9.51
N ILE A 142 16.47 8.31 9.38
CA ILE A 142 17.70 7.71 9.93
C ILE A 142 17.65 7.48 11.44
N LYS A 143 17.12 8.44 12.22
CA LYS A 143 17.10 8.35 13.69
C LYS A 143 15.78 7.83 14.27
N ARG A 144 14.78 7.54 13.42
CA ARG A 144 13.40 7.27 13.87
C ARG A 144 12.75 6.08 13.18
N VAL A 145 13.52 5.02 13.01
CA VAL A 145 13.05 3.79 12.35
C VAL A 145 11.88 3.15 13.13
N ILE A 146 11.88 3.19 14.47
CA ILE A 146 10.82 2.59 15.31
C ILE A 146 9.43 3.23 15.03
N PRO A 147 9.27 4.57 15.03
CA PRO A 147 8.03 5.20 14.60
C PRO A 147 7.59 4.82 13.19
N LEU A 148 8.49 4.81 12.19
CA LEU A 148 8.14 4.41 10.82
C LEU A 148 7.68 2.96 10.76
N PHE A 149 8.35 2.08 11.49
CA PHE A 149 8.00 0.67 11.56
C PHE A 149 6.60 0.47 12.16
N SER A 150 6.31 1.11 13.29
CA SER A 150 4.98 1.03 13.93
C SER A 150 3.88 1.58 13.02
N TYR A 151 4.12 2.73 12.39
CA TYR A 151 3.20 3.29 11.40
C TYR A 151 2.96 2.32 10.23
N SER A 152 4.04 1.80 9.64
CA SER A 152 3.97 0.90 8.50
C SER A 152 3.20 -0.37 8.84
N MET A 153 3.45 -0.95 10.02
CA MET A 153 2.76 -2.13 10.49
C MET A 153 1.26 -1.88 10.72
N ILE A 154 0.88 -0.70 11.20
CA ILE A 154 -0.54 -0.36 11.39
C ILE A 154 -1.23 -0.16 10.03
N VAL A 155 -0.68 0.67 9.15
CA VAL A 155 -1.36 1.11 7.92
C VAL A 155 -1.29 0.08 6.80
N TYR A 156 -0.15 -0.56 6.60
CA TYR A 156 0.05 -1.48 5.47
C TYR A 156 -0.18 -2.95 5.83
N PHE A 157 -0.27 -3.29 7.12
CA PHE A 157 -0.48 -4.68 7.55
C PHE A 157 -1.75 -4.85 8.41
N LEU A 158 -1.84 -4.18 9.55
CA LEU A 158 -2.96 -4.37 10.49
C LEU A 158 -4.29 -3.93 9.86
N LEU A 159 -4.34 -2.75 9.23
CA LEU A 159 -5.57 -2.21 8.67
C LEU A 159 -6.10 -3.05 7.48
N PRO A 160 -5.28 -3.46 6.49
CA PRO A 160 -5.73 -4.35 5.43
C PRO A 160 -6.23 -5.70 5.94
N VAL A 161 -5.56 -6.27 6.97
CA VAL A 161 -6.03 -7.51 7.61
C VAL A 161 -7.41 -7.31 8.23
N VAL A 162 -7.61 -6.23 9.00
CA VAL A 162 -8.90 -5.91 9.62
C VAL A 162 -9.99 -5.70 8.56
N ILE A 163 -9.71 -4.91 7.51
CA ILE A 163 -10.65 -4.68 6.40
C ILE A 163 -11.04 -6.00 5.73
N ARG A 164 -10.06 -6.87 5.47
CA ARG A 164 -10.30 -8.18 4.86
C ARG A 164 -11.16 -9.08 5.73
N GLN A 165 -10.92 -9.11 7.05
CA GLN A 165 -11.73 -9.88 7.99
C GLN A 165 -13.17 -9.38 8.03
N PHE A 166 -13.39 -8.06 8.01
CA PHE A 166 -14.74 -7.50 7.93
C PHE A 166 -15.43 -7.87 6.62
N ALA A 167 -14.72 -7.76 5.49
CA ALA A 167 -15.26 -8.16 4.18
C ALA A 167 -15.67 -9.64 4.14
N ALA A 168 -14.94 -10.53 4.81
CA ALA A 168 -15.23 -11.96 4.85
C ALA A 168 -16.50 -12.33 5.66
N ILE A 169 -16.95 -11.46 6.57
CA ILE A 169 -18.14 -11.71 7.42
C ILE A 169 -19.44 -11.31 6.70
N ALA A 170 -19.35 -10.53 5.62
CA ALA A 170 -20.51 -10.08 4.85
C ALA A 170 -21.19 -11.27 4.15
N SER A 171 -22.33 -11.69 4.71
CA SER A 171 -23.11 -12.85 4.23
C SER A 171 -24.49 -12.48 3.68
N ASN A 172 -25.01 -11.31 4.07
CA ASN A 172 -26.33 -10.81 3.71
C ASN A 172 -26.22 -9.36 3.25
N LEU A 173 -27.08 -8.93 2.33
CA LEU A 173 -27.02 -7.60 1.71
C LEU A 173 -27.00 -6.44 2.74
N ILE A 174 -27.77 -6.55 3.82
CA ILE A 174 -27.79 -5.53 4.89
C ILE A 174 -26.46 -5.47 5.63
N VAL A 175 -25.87 -6.64 5.91
CA VAL A 175 -24.55 -6.75 6.56
C VAL A 175 -23.45 -6.26 5.61
N GLU A 176 -23.56 -6.54 4.32
CA GLU A 176 -22.64 -6.08 3.28
C GLU A 176 -22.61 -4.55 3.19
N ILE A 177 -23.77 -3.89 3.17
CA ILE A 177 -23.85 -2.42 3.19
C ILE A 177 -23.21 -1.85 4.46
N ALA A 178 -23.49 -2.44 5.63
CA ALA A 178 -22.92 -1.99 6.90
C ALA A 178 -21.39 -2.17 6.94
N VAL A 179 -20.89 -3.32 6.47
CA VAL A 179 -19.45 -3.62 6.35
C VAL A 179 -18.78 -2.69 5.36
N ALA A 180 -19.39 -2.42 4.20
CA ALA A 180 -18.85 -1.50 3.21
C ALA A 180 -18.70 -0.08 3.77
N LEU A 181 -19.69 0.39 4.55
CA LEU A 181 -19.62 1.69 5.22
C LEU A 181 -18.51 1.73 6.27
N LEU A 182 -18.33 0.65 7.03
CA LEU A 182 -17.22 0.53 7.99
C LEU A 182 -15.87 0.53 7.28
N ILE A 183 -15.72 -0.20 6.17
CA ILE A 183 -14.50 -0.24 5.36
C ILE A 183 -14.19 1.15 4.81
N ALA A 184 -15.18 1.85 4.24
CA ALA A 184 -15.00 3.21 3.74
C ALA A 184 -14.54 4.17 4.85
N PHE A 185 -15.14 4.06 6.04
CA PHE A 185 -14.72 4.83 7.22
C PHE A 185 -13.27 4.53 7.61
N LEU A 186 -12.88 3.26 7.70
CA LEU A 186 -11.51 2.85 8.03
C LEU A 186 -10.50 3.33 6.99
N THR A 187 -10.85 3.31 5.70
CA THR A 187 -10.01 3.82 4.62
C THR A 187 -9.77 5.33 4.74
N VAL A 188 -10.83 6.11 4.99
CA VAL A 188 -10.69 7.56 5.23
C VAL A 188 -9.91 7.84 6.52
N PHE A 189 -10.17 7.09 7.58
CA PHE A 189 -9.43 7.18 8.84
C PHE A 189 -7.93 6.92 8.61
N SER A 190 -7.58 5.93 7.80
CA SER A 190 -6.19 5.62 7.43
C SER A 190 -5.49 6.80 6.76
N LEU A 191 -6.19 7.50 5.86
CA LEU A 191 -5.65 8.68 5.17
C LEU A 191 -5.41 9.85 6.13
N VAL A 192 -6.37 10.11 7.03
CA VAL A 192 -6.22 11.15 8.07
C VAL A 192 -5.09 10.80 9.03
N PHE A 193 -5.00 9.55 9.46
CA PHE A 193 -3.92 9.06 10.32
C PHE A 193 -2.56 9.19 9.63
N THR A 194 -2.47 8.82 8.36
CA THR A 194 -1.27 8.97 7.51
C THR A 194 -0.83 10.42 7.43
N TYR A 195 -1.76 11.34 7.15
CA TYR A 195 -1.46 12.76 7.11
C TYR A 195 -0.96 13.29 8.46
N ARG A 196 -1.65 12.96 9.57
CA ARG A 196 -1.26 13.41 10.92
C ARG A 196 0.10 12.85 11.31
N PHE A 197 0.34 11.56 11.10
CA PHE A 197 1.63 10.94 11.38
C PHE A 197 2.74 11.60 10.57
N TYR A 198 2.52 11.82 9.26
CA TYR A 198 3.45 12.54 8.39
C TYR A 198 3.80 13.93 8.92
N THR A 199 2.80 14.74 9.29
CA THR A 199 3.05 16.10 9.80
C THR A 199 3.87 16.10 11.07
N ILE A 200 3.54 15.25 12.06
CA ILE A 200 4.28 15.15 13.32
C ILE A 200 5.69 14.62 13.07
N PHE A 201 5.83 13.65 12.17
CA PHE A 201 7.10 13.03 11.85
C PHE A 201 8.08 14.04 11.22
N MET A 202 7.61 14.81 10.24
CA MET A 202 8.41 15.81 9.55
C MET A 202 8.63 17.09 10.38
N GLN A 203 7.67 17.50 11.22
CA GLN A 203 7.86 18.65 12.12
C GLN A 203 8.95 18.43 13.16
N LYS A 204 9.13 17.18 13.58
CA LYS A 204 10.13 16.83 14.58
C LYS A 204 11.48 16.48 13.95
N ALA A 205 11.57 16.29 12.63
CA ALA A 205 12.77 15.81 11.94
C ALA A 205 13.80 16.93 11.79
#